data_AF-A0A955CE51-F1
#
_entry.id   AF-A0A955CE51-F1
#
_cell.length_a   1.000
_cell.length_b   1.000
_cell.length_c   1.000
_cell.angle_alpha   90.00
_cell.angle_beta   90.00
_cell.angle_gamma   90.00
#
_symmetry.space_group_name_H-M   'P 1'
#
loop_
_entity.id
_entity.type
_entity.pdbx_description
1 polymer ?
#
loop_
_entity_poly.entity_id
_entity_poly.type
_entity_poly.pdbx_seq_one_letter_code
_entity_poly.pdbx_strand_id
1 'polypeptide(L)'
;AGSWFSSAFAQERVPTMAEAVAEALARDMVPLMERKDGSAAAFHEAWSDLQLAADSFRVISFDWTFLTALDAYDPNYRLGALGSGGVTPVTVAAAQAAGADFLDWEHTGVSQATVDLVHAAGMELHVWTVDDSSRMDQLVAWGVDGITTNRPDILQQRLFDTPEWADLNGDGQLDASDWAQYHAGRGIDLSGLSLDDAHKLGDLDGDLDNDLQDFLRFKRHFVAARGAAAFAQLEQVPEPLSLLLAVGAMVPAARRRHGTLVSSSPTSRRRFSQYNAISL
;
A
#
# COMPACT_ATOMS: atom_id res chain seq x y z
N ALA A 1 -9.05 -30.05 2.35
CA ALA A 1 -9.00 -28.95 3.32
C ALA A 1 -10.15 -27.96 3.14
N GLY A 2 -10.55 -27.60 1.91
CA GLY A 2 -11.57 -26.56 1.68
C GLY A 2 -13.05 -26.98 1.74
N SER A 3 -13.38 -28.28 1.83
CA SER A 3 -14.77 -28.76 1.74
C SER A 3 -15.72 -28.24 2.82
N TRP A 4 -15.21 -27.76 3.96
CA TRP A 4 -16.02 -27.15 5.02
C TRP A 4 -16.55 -25.76 4.63
N PHE A 5 -15.88 -25.09 3.70
CA PHE A 5 -16.27 -23.78 3.17
C PHE A 5 -17.25 -23.93 1.99
N SER A 6 -16.87 -24.73 0.99
CA SER A 6 -17.75 -25.05 -0.16
C SER A 6 -17.25 -26.30 -0.88
N SER A 7 -18.18 -27.04 -1.52
CA SER A 7 -17.85 -28.22 -2.33
C SER A 7 -16.92 -27.91 -3.51
N ALA A 8 -16.89 -26.67 -3.99
CA ALA A 8 -15.97 -26.22 -5.03
C ALA A 8 -14.49 -26.35 -4.63
N PHE A 9 -14.18 -26.27 -3.32
CA PHE A 9 -12.82 -26.35 -2.78
C PHE A 9 -12.47 -27.74 -2.22
N ALA A 10 -13.17 -28.78 -2.67
CA ALA A 10 -12.99 -30.13 -2.12
C ALA A 10 -11.58 -30.72 -2.35
N GLN A 11 -10.89 -30.26 -3.40
CA GLN A 11 -9.53 -30.72 -3.75
C GLN A 11 -8.42 -29.89 -3.12
N GLU A 12 -8.76 -28.81 -2.39
CA GLU A 12 -7.75 -27.96 -1.77
C GLU A 12 -7.01 -28.69 -0.65
N ARG A 13 -5.69 -28.51 -0.60
CA ARG A 13 -4.80 -29.03 0.45
C ARG A 13 -4.40 -27.90 1.39
N VAL A 14 -3.90 -28.25 2.57
CA VAL A 14 -3.25 -27.25 3.42
C VAL A 14 -1.91 -26.89 2.76
N PRO A 15 -1.65 -25.63 2.41
CA PRO A 15 -0.39 -25.23 1.81
C PRO A 15 0.75 -25.38 2.82
N THR A 16 1.94 -25.69 2.32
CA THR A 16 3.16 -25.53 3.09
C THR A 16 3.53 -24.04 3.20
N MET A 17 4.34 -23.67 4.20
CA MET A 17 4.89 -22.31 4.30
C MET A 17 5.63 -21.89 3.02
N ALA A 18 6.38 -22.80 2.43
CA ALA A 18 7.12 -22.55 1.19
C ALA A 18 6.19 -22.23 0.01
N GLU A 19 5.12 -23.02 -0.18
CA GLU A 19 4.11 -22.77 -1.23
C GLU A 19 3.41 -21.44 -1.01
N ALA A 20 3.02 -21.13 0.22
CA ALA A 20 2.35 -19.88 0.58
C ALA A 20 3.21 -18.63 0.33
N VAL A 21 4.46 -18.65 0.81
CA VAL A 21 5.38 -17.52 0.62
C VAL A 21 5.70 -17.33 -0.85
N ALA A 22 5.97 -18.42 -1.59
CA ALA A 22 6.25 -18.33 -3.02
C ALA A 22 5.06 -17.73 -3.80
N GLU A 23 3.84 -18.10 -3.44
CA GLU A 23 2.62 -17.61 -4.07
C GLU A 23 2.37 -16.12 -3.81
N ALA A 24 2.66 -15.63 -2.60
CA ALA A 24 2.59 -14.21 -2.26
C ALA A 24 3.65 -13.40 -3.03
N LEU A 25 4.90 -13.84 -3.00
CA LEU A 25 6.00 -13.15 -3.68
C LEU A 25 5.81 -13.12 -5.20
N ALA A 26 5.25 -14.17 -5.79
CA ALA A 26 4.92 -14.21 -7.22
C ALA A 26 3.87 -13.16 -7.64
N ARG A 27 3.14 -12.57 -6.68
CA ARG A 27 2.13 -11.52 -6.87
C ARG A 27 2.60 -10.15 -6.38
N ASP A 28 3.91 -9.99 -6.16
CA ASP A 28 4.48 -8.75 -5.60
C ASP A 28 3.87 -8.38 -4.23
N MET A 29 3.44 -9.41 -3.47
CA MET A 29 2.91 -9.24 -2.12
C MET A 29 3.97 -9.62 -1.08
N VAL A 30 4.06 -8.84 -0.01
CA VAL A 30 4.89 -9.18 1.15
C VAL A 30 4.03 -9.94 2.18
N PRO A 31 4.31 -11.24 2.42
CA PRO A 31 3.52 -12.04 3.36
C PRO A 31 3.70 -11.58 4.81
N LEU A 32 2.60 -11.55 5.56
CA LEU A 32 2.55 -11.33 7.00
C LEU A 32 2.27 -12.67 7.70
N MET A 33 3.28 -13.24 8.34
CA MET A 33 3.19 -14.56 8.96
C MET A 33 2.88 -14.47 10.45
N GLU A 34 1.73 -15.00 10.86
CA GLU A 34 1.44 -15.15 12.29
C GLU A 34 2.00 -16.45 12.86
N ARG A 35 2.84 -16.35 13.88
CA ARG A 35 3.27 -17.52 14.63
C ARG A 35 2.16 -17.99 15.57
N LYS A 36 1.58 -19.15 15.27
CA LYS A 36 0.63 -19.87 16.14
C LYS A 36 1.28 -20.90 17.06
N ASP A 37 2.36 -21.53 16.61
CA ASP A 37 3.17 -22.49 17.37
C ASP A 37 4.57 -22.61 16.73
N GLY A 38 5.47 -23.40 17.32
CA GLY A 38 6.86 -23.55 16.87
C GLY A 38 7.83 -22.60 17.58
N SER A 39 9.12 -22.92 17.50
CA SER A 39 10.20 -22.15 18.13
C SER A 39 10.87 -21.19 17.14
N ALA A 40 11.47 -20.09 17.63
CA ALA A 40 12.21 -19.16 16.79
C ALA A 40 13.31 -19.84 15.95
N ALA A 41 13.99 -20.84 16.53
CA ALA A 41 14.99 -21.64 15.82
C ALA A 41 14.39 -22.37 14.61
N ALA A 42 13.24 -23.01 14.76
CA ALA A 42 12.59 -23.74 13.67
C ALA A 42 12.17 -22.82 12.53
N PHE A 43 11.67 -21.62 12.84
CA PHE A 43 11.35 -20.61 11.81
C PHE A 43 12.61 -20.11 11.10
N HIS A 44 13.64 -19.72 11.86
CA HIS A 44 14.90 -19.23 11.29
C HIS A 44 15.58 -20.29 10.40
N GLU A 45 15.63 -21.55 10.83
CA GLU A 45 16.14 -22.67 10.04
C GLU A 45 15.32 -22.85 8.75
N ALA A 46 14.00 -22.88 8.85
CA ALA A 46 13.13 -23.08 7.69
C ALA A 46 13.27 -21.94 6.65
N TRP A 47 13.39 -20.69 7.08
CA TRP A 47 13.59 -19.56 6.17
C TRP A 47 14.99 -19.52 5.57
N SER A 48 16.00 -19.93 6.33
CA SER A 48 17.37 -20.09 5.84
C SER A 48 17.46 -21.16 4.76
N ASP A 49 16.80 -22.31 4.97
CA ASP A 49 16.72 -23.41 4.00
C ASP A 49 16.01 -22.98 2.71
N LEU A 50 14.99 -22.12 2.83
CA LEU A 50 14.27 -21.54 1.70
C LEU A 50 14.99 -20.33 1.06
N GLN A 51 16.09 -19.86 1.64
CA GLN A 51 16.85 -18.69 1.19
C GLN A 51 15.99 -17.42 1.07
N LEU A 52 15.04 -17.23 1.99
CA LEU A 52 14.22 -16.02 2.00
C LEU A 52 15.03 -14.82 2.50
N ALA A 53 14.88 -13.67 1.84
CA ALA A 53 15.45 -12.43 2.33
C ALA A 53 14.68 -11.95 3.58
N ALA A 54 15.40 -11.43 4.58
CA ALA A 54 14.79 -11.06 5.86
C ALA A 54 13.71 -9.97 5.75
N ASP A 55 13.78 -9.13 4.71
CA ASP A 55 12.84 -8.05 4.42
C ASP A 55 11.73 -8.45 3.43
N SER A 56 11.75 -9.68 2.87
CA SER A 56 10.73 -10.16 1.95
C SER A 56 9.47 -10.67 2.65
N PHE A 57 9.39 -10.58 3.98
CA PHE A 57 8.24 -10.98 4.77
C PHE A 57 8.18 -10.22 6.10
N ARG A 58 7.04 -10.33 6.79
CA ARG A 58 6.83 -9.81 8.14
C ARG A 58 6.35 -10.93 9.06
N VAL A 59 6.64 -10.83 10.35
CA VAL A 59 6.27 -11.85 11.35
C VAL A 59 5.52 -11.20 12.49
N ILE A 60 4.39 -11.78 12.90
CA ILE A 60 3.61 -11.30 14.05
C ILE A 60 3.40 -12.41 15.08
N SER A 61 3.41 -12.07 16.37
CA SER A 61 3.11 -13.03 17.44
C SER A 61 2.58 -12.38 18.71
N PHE A 62 1.64 -13.07 19.39
CA PHE A 62 1.22 -12.73 20.76
C PHE A 62 2.27 -13.12 21.81
N ASP A 63 3.21 -14.00 21.45
CA ASP A 63 4.31 -14.42 22.30
C ASP A 63 5.52 -13.52 22.04
N TRP A 64 5.68 -12.47 22.85
CA TRP A 64 6.77 -11.52 22.65
C TRP A 64 8.13 -12.10 23.05
N THR A 65 8.16 -13.19 23.82
CA THR A 65 9.42 -13.91 24.09
C THR A 65 9.91 -14.62 22.83
N PHE A 66 8.99 -15.14 22.02
CA PHE A 66 9.32 -15.66 20.68
C PHE A 66 9.91 -14.56 19.79
N LEU A 67 9.35 -13.35 19.79
CA LEU A 67 9.89 -12.23 19.00
C LEU A 67 11.32 -11.89 19.41
N THR A 68 11.59 -11.78 20.72
CA THR A 68 12.95 -11.54 21.23
C THR A 68 13.92 -12.64 20.83
N ALA A 69 13.48 -13.90 20.90
CA ALA A 69 14.31 -15.03 20.49
C ALA A 69 14.59 -15.02 18.98
N LEU A 70 13.63 -14.56 18.16
CA LEU A 70 13.76 -14.50 16.71
C LEU A 70 14.64 -13.32 16.25
N ASP A 71 14.49 -12.15 16.88
CA ASP A 71 15.33 -10.97 16.69
C ASP A 71 16.82 -11.28 16.96
N ALA A 72 17.09 -12.12 17.97
CA ALA A 72 18.45 -12.56 18.28
C ALA A 72 19.11 -13.44 17.19
N TYR A 73 18.31 -14.07 16.31
CA TYR A 73 18.84 -14.82 15.16
C TYR A 73 19.15 -13.91 13.97
N ASP A 74 18.23 -13.00 13.63
CA ASP A 74 18.44 -12.01 12.57
C ASP A 74 17.66 -10.72 12.89
N PRO A 75 18.34 -9.62 13.28
CA PRO A 75 17.69 -8.35 13.60
C PRO A 75 17.17 -7.60 12.36
N ASN A 76 17.34 -8.15 11.16
CA ASN A 76 16.74 -7.60 9.94
C ASN A 76 15.32 -8.14 9.69
N TYR A 77 14.85 -9.14 10.43
CA TYR A 77 13.47 -9.58 10.33
C TYR A 77 12.52 -8.47 10.76
N ARG A 78 11.44 -8.27 9.99
CA ARG A 78 10.41 -7.29 10.33
C ARG A 78 9.39 -7.90 11.28
N LEU A 79 9.45 -7.51 12.56
CA LEU A 79 8.69 -8.15 13.64
C LEU A 79 7.57 -7.26 14.18
N GLY A 80 6.38 -7.84 14.39
CA GLY A 80 5.20 -7.16 14.91
C GLY A 80 4.68 -7.78 16.20
N ALA A 81 4.51 -6.95 17.22
CA ALA A 81 3.94 -7.36 18.50
C ALA A 81 2.42 -7.41 18.41
N LEU A 82 1.83 -8.62 18.42
CA LEU A 82 0.37 -8.77 18.51
C LEU A 82 -0.11 -8.49 19.93
N GLY A 83 -1.25 -7.83 20.03
CA GLY A 83 -1.95 -7.71 21.30
C GLY A 83 -3.32 -7.07 21.22
N SER A 84 -3.89 -6.83 22.39
CA SER A 84 -5.23 -6.26 22.57
C SER A 84 -5.32 -5.45 23.86
N GLY A 85 -6.36 -4.63 23.99
CA GLY A 85 -6.55 -3.75 25.14
C GLY A 85 -5.89 -2.38 24.98
N GLY A 86 -5.51 -1.73 26.08
CA GLY A 86 -4.97 -0.37 26.06
C GLY A 86 -3.52 -0.31 25.59
N VAL A 87 -3.25 0.50 24.56
CA VAL A 87 -1.89 0.85 24.16
C VAL A 87 -1.42 2.04 25.01
N THR A 88 -0.34 1.85 25.74
CA THR A 88 0.27 2.85 26.63
C THR A 88 1.76 3.00 26.29
N PRO A 89 2.46 4.04 26.78
CA PRO A 89 3.91 4.14 26.62
C PRO A 89 4.66 2.91 27.15
N VAL A 90 4.13 2.24 28.18
CA VAL A 90 4.70 1.00 28.71
C VAL A 90 4.53 -0.15 27.72
N THR A 91 3.37 -0.26 27.09
CA THR A 91 3.10 -1.26 26.04
C THR A 91 4.07 -1.09 24.87
N VAL A 92 4.24 0.14 24.39
CA VAL A 92 5.13 0.46 23.27
C VAL A 92 6.58 0.14 23.62
N ALA A 93 7.06 0.60 24.79
CA ALA A 93 8.43 0.32 25.22
C ALA A 93 8.70 -1.18 25.41
N ALA A 94 7.71 -1.94 25.88
CA ALA A 94 7.82 -3.39 26.03
C ALA A 94 7.87 -4.11 24.67
N ALA A 95 7.12 -3.65 23.67
CA ALA A 95 7.19 -4.19 22.32
C ALA A 95 8.55 -3.91 21.66
N GLN A 96 9.08 -2.69 21.78
CA GLN A 96 10.42 -2.34 21.30
C GLN A 96 11.51 -3.17 21.99
N ALA A 97 11.42 -3.34 23.31
CA ALA A 97 12.34 -4.18 24.07
C ALA A 97 12.28 -5.66 23.66
N ALA A 98 11.16 -6.10 23.08
CA ALA A 98 11.00 -7.44 22.54
C ALA A 98 11.54 -7.61 21.10
N GLY A 99 12.06 -6.54 20.49
CA GLY A 99 12.56 -6.53 19.11
C GLY A 99 11.48 -6.23 18.06
N ALA A 100 10.29 -5.76 18.45
CA ALA A 100 9.24 -5.44 17.49
C ALA A 100 9.47 -4.07 16.81
N ASP A 101 9.28 -4.03 15.49
CA ASP A 101 9.28 -2.81 14.65
C ASP A 101 7.90 -2.14 14.59
N PHE A 102 6.84 -2.91 14.78
CA PHE A 102 5.46 -2.44 14.69
C PHE A 102 4.55 -3.11 15.72
N LEU A 103 3.40 -2.48 16.00
CA LEU A 103 2.31 -3.12 16.75
C LEU A 103 1.27 -3.65 15.77
N ASP A 104 0.68 -4.80 16.10
CA ASP A 104 -0.49 -5.33 15.41
C ASP A 104 -1.62 -5.57 16.43
N TRP A 105 -2.61 -4.69 16.47
CA TRP A 105 -3.47 -4.53 17.63
C TRP A 105 -4.95 -4.72 17.36
N GLU A 106 -5.66 -5.29 18.33
CA GLU A 106 -7.12 -5.40 18.26
C GLU A 106 -7.76 -4.00 18.13
N HIS A 107 -8.61 -3.83 17.13
CA HIS A 107 -9.01 -2.51 16.66
C HIS A 107 -10.00 -1.77 17.57
N THR A 108 -10.78 -2.43 18.43
CA THR A 108 -11.92 -1.80 19.14
C THR A 108 -11.49 -0.67 20.07
N GLY A 109 -10.33 -0.79 20.70
CA GLY A 109 -9.79 0.20 21.63
C GLY A 109 -8.92 1.29 20.99
N VAL A 110 -8.64 1.20 19.69
CA VAL A 110 -7.73 2.13 19.00
C VAL A 110 -8.40 3.50 18.81
N SER A 111 -7.64 4.56 19.02
CA SER A 111 -8.06 5.95 18.83
C SER A 111 -6.96 6.76 18.12
N GLN A 112 -7.24 7.98 17.67
CA GLN A 112 -6.20 8.88 17.14
C GLN A 112 -5.01 9.02 18.11
N ALA A 113 -5.28 9.17 19.42
CA ALA A 113 -4.22 9.27 20.42
C ALA A 113 -3.36 8.00 20.54
N THR A 114 -3.92 6.83 20.18
CA THR A 114 -3.18 5.57 20.10
C THR A 114 -2.24 5.59 18.91
N VAL A 115 -2.71 6.02 17.73
CA VAL A 115 -1.88 6.17 16.52
C VAL A 115 -0.74 7.15 16.79
N ASP A 116 -1.06 8.34 17.29
CA ASP A 116 -0.08 9.40 17.58
C ASP A 116 0.99 8.91 18.56
N LEU A 117 0.60 8.15 19.59
CA LEU A 117 1.54 7.58 20.57
C LEU A 117 2.51 6.60 19.93
N VAL A 118 2.02 5.68 19.10
CA VAL A 118 2.85 4.65 18.45
C VAL A 118 3.79 5.29 17.42
N HIS A 119 3.27 6.22 16.62
CA HIS A 119 4.06 6.97 15.65
C HIS A 119 5.12 7.86 16.31
N ALA A 120 4.80 8.48 17.46
CA ALA A 120 5.77 9.28 18.21
C ALA A 120 6.95 8.45 18.75
N ALA A 121 6.76 7.13 18.92
CA ALA A 121 7.82 6.19 19.26
C ALA A 121 8.58 5.65 18.03
N GLY A 122 8.21 6.07 16.82
CA GLY A 122 8.83 5.65 15.56
C GLY A 122 8.38 4.29 15.05
N MET A 123 7.26 3.74 15.57
CA MET A 123 6.70 2.45 15.16
C MET A 123 5.49 2.63 14.25
N GLU A 124 5.19 1.60 13.45
CA GLU A 124 3.93 1.48 12.71
C GLU A 124 2.84 0.89 13.63
N LEU A 125 1.57 1.25 13.40
CA LEU A 125 0.40 0.65 14.03
C LEU A 125 -0.49 -0.05 12.99
N HIS A 126 -0.52 -1.38 13.06
CA HIS A 126 -1.41 -2.23 12.29
C HIS A 126 -2.57 -2.69 13.19
N VAL A 127 -3.72 -3.00 12.60
CA VAL A 127 -4.91 -3.40 13.36
C VAL A 127 -5.66 -4.59 12.76
N TRP A 128 -6.28 -5.40 13.62
CA TRP A 128 -7.01 -6.61 13.23
C TRP A 128 -8.28 -6.82 14.09
N THR A 129 -9.26 -7.63 13.65
CA THR A 129 -9.66 -7.86 12.26
C THR A 129 -10.79 -6.88 11.96
N VAL A 130 -10.60 -5.96 11.02
CA VAL A 130 -11.56 -4.88 10.76
C VAL A 130 -12.43 -5.23 9.58
N ASP A 131 -13.69 -5.59 9.82
CA ASP A 131 -14.66 -5.90 8.75
C ASP A 131 -15.74 -4.82 8.58
N ASP A 132 -15.90 -3.95 9.58
CA ASP A 132 -16.86 -2.83 9.52
C ASP A 132 -16.30 -1.66 8.70
N SER A 133 -17.07 -1.26 7.70
CA SER A 133 -16.65 -0.28 6.71
C SER A 133 -16.49 1.14 7.32
N SER A 134 -17.34 1.50 8.29
CA SER A 134 -17.24 2.79 8.99
C SER A 134 -16.01 2.83 9.89
N ARG A 135 -15.66 1.69 10.49
CA ARG A 135 -14.46 1.56 11.29
C ARG A 135 -13.19 1.62 10.44
N MET A 136 -13.18 0.99 9.26
CA MET A 136 -12.09 1.16 8.28
C MET A 136 -11.88 2.64 7.96
N ASP A 137 -12.96 3.37 7.64
CA ASP A 137 -12.89 4.80 7.27
C ASP A 137 -12.25 5.64 8.40
N GLN A 138 -12.62 5.37 9.66
CA GLN A 138 -12.03 6.05 10.82
C GLN A 138 -10.53 5.75 10.98
N LEU A 139 -10.15 4.48 10.87
CA LEU A 139 -8.77 4.04 11.08
C LEU A 139 -7.85 4.56 9.98
N VAL A 140 -8.30 4.53 8.72
CA VAL A 140 -7.60 5.13 7.58
C VAL A 140 -7.43 6.63 7.80
N ALA A 141 -8.49 7.34 8.22
CA ALA A 141 -8.43 8.77 8.49
C ALA A 141 -7.48 9.12 9.65
N TRP A 142 -7.33 8.23 10.64
CA TRP A 142 -6.38 8.41 11.74
C TRP A 142 -4.94 8.07 11.36
N GLY A 143 -4.73 7.39 10.23
CA GLY A 143 -3.42 7.04 9.71
C GLY A 143 -2.83 5.76 10.30
N VAL A 144 -3.65 4.73 10.58
CA VAL A 144 -3.07 3.40 10.84
C VAL A 144 -2.31 2.91 9.60
N ASP A 145 -1.23 2.17 9.82
CA ASP A 145 -0.30 1.76 8.77
C ASP A 145 -0.69 0.43 8.10
N GLY A 146 -1.57 -0.36 8.74
CA GLY A 146 -2.04 -1.64 8.22
C GLY A 146 -3.40 -2.04 8.78
N ILE A 147 -4.23 -2.68 7.96
CA ILE A 147 -5.53 -3.22 8.36
C ILE A 147 -5.63 -4.67 7.88
N THR A 148 -5.75 -5.59 8.83
CA THR A 148 -6.13 -6.99 8.55
C THR A 148 -7.65 -7.09 8.48
N THR A 149 -8.20 -7.65 7.41
CA THR A 149 -9.64 -7.72 7.14
C THR A 149 -10.04 -9.01 6.42
N ASN A 150 -11.26 -9.48 6.65
CA ASN A 150 -11.90 -10.51 5.81
C ASN A 150 -12.58 -9.90 4.57
N ARG A 151 -12.58 -8.57 4.44
CA ARG A 151 -13.23 -7.80 3.37
C ARG A 151 -12.23 -6.91 2.62
N PRO A 152 -11.18 -7.50 2.00
CA PRO A 152 -10.18 -6.73 1.27
C PRO A 152 -10.80 -5.94 0.11
N ASP A 153 -11.89 -6.44 -0.48
CA ASP A 153 -12.67 -5.75 -1.51
C ASP A 153 -13.21 -4.38 -1.03
N ILE A 154 -13.71 -4.34 0.20
CA ILE A 154 -14.28 -3.11 0.80
C ILE A 154 -13.17 -2.15 1.20
N LEU A 155 -12.06 -2.68 1.75
CA LEU A 155 -10.91 -1.86 2.14
C LEU A 155 -10.26 -1.22 0.92
N GLN A 156 -10.08 -2.00 -0.15
CA GLN A 156 -9.52 -1.53 -1.43
C GLN A 156 -10.29 -0.32 -1.97
N GLN A 157 -11.63 -0.41 -1.99
CA GLN A 157 -12.47 0.71 -2.41
C GLN A 157 -12.25 1.99 -1.59
N ARG A 158 -11.88 1.88 -0.31
CA ARG A 158 -11.66 3.04 0.57
C ARG A 158 -10.31 3.68 0.35
N LEU A 159 -9.30 2.85 0.09
CA LEU A 159 -7.93 3.32 -0.16
C LEU A 159 -7.84 4.02 -1.51
N PHE A 160 -8.58 3.55 -2.52
CA PHE A 160 -8.49 4.04 -3.90
C PHE A 160 -9.61 5.00 -4.33
N ASP A 161 -10.60 5.28 -3.48
CA ASP A 161 -11.65 6.30 -3.74
C ASP A 161 -11.39 7.61 -2.96
N THR A 162 -10.17 8.14 -3.04
CA THR A 162 -9.79 9.43 -2.44
C THR A 162 -9.36 10.44 -3.51
N PRO A 163 -9.60 11.76 -3.32
CA PRO A 163 -9.16 12.78 -4.28
C PRO A 163 -7.66 12.77 -4.54
N GLU A 164 -6.86 12.43 -3.53
CA GLU A 164 -5.41 12.27 -3.62
C GLU A 164 -5.03 11.12 -4.56
N TRP A 165 -5.85 10.08 -4.65
CA TRP A 165 -5.61 8.98 -5.58
C TRP A 165 -5.83 9.37 -7.04
N ALA A 166 -6.59 10.43 -7.32
CA ALA A 166 -6.73 10.93 -8.69
C ALA A 166 -5.56 11.83 -9.15
N ASP A 167 -4.66 12.23 -8.24
CA ASP A 167 -3.40 12.95 -8.53
C ASP A 167 -2.33 11.95 -9.01
N LEU A 168 -2.48 11.51 -10.26
CA LEU A 168 -1.67 10.46 -10.88
C LEU A 168 -0.20 10.86 -11.01
N ASN A 169 0.07 12.14 -11.24
CA ASN A 169 1.44 12.62 -11.36
C ASN A 169 2.11 12.86 -9.99
N GLY A 170 1.32 12.80 -8.91
CA GLY A 170 1.76 13.06 -7.55
C GLY A 170 2.41 14.43 -7.45
N ASP A 171 1.75 15.50 -7.85
CA ASP A 171 2.23 16.88 -7.69
C ASP A 171 1.39 17.68 -6.65
N GLY A 172 0.30 17.08 -6.17
CA GLY A 172 -0.64 17.64 -5.21
C GLY A 172 -1.75 18.47 -5.86
N GLN A 173 -1.85 18.50 -7.18
CA GLN A 173 -2.86 19.25 -7.92
C GLN A 173 -3.58 18.37 -8.94
N LEU A 174 -4.86 18.14 -8.72
CA LEU A 174 -5.71 17.45 -9.69
C LEU A 174 -6.00 18.37 -10.90
N ASP A 175 -5.29 18.15 -12.02
CA ASP A 175 -5.32 19.00 -13.22
C ASP A 175 -5.16 18.26 -14.57
N ALA A 176 -4.79 19.00 -15.62
CA ALA A 176 -4.65 18.48 -16.98
C ALA A 176 -3.48 17.49 -17.16
N SER A 177 -2.51 17.53 -16.26
CA SER A 177 -1.37 16.62 -16.24
C SER A 177 -1.81 15.23 -15.82
N ASP A 178 -2.69 15.12 -14.81
CA ASP A 178 -3.25 13.83 -14.38
C ASP A 178 -4.16 13.25 -15.45
N TRP A 179 -4.97 14.10 -16.08
CA TRP A 179 -5.81 13.69 -17.21
C TRP A 179 -5.00 13.09 -18.35
N ALA A 180 -3.84 13.69 -18.67
CA ALA A 180 -2.95 13.16 -19.69
C ALA A 180 -2.35 11.79 -19.29
N GLN A 181 -2.04 11.57 -18.01
CA GLN A 181 -1.58 10.27 -17.52
C GLN A 181 -2.69 9.21 -17.56
N TYR A 182 -3.89 9.57 -17.09
CA TYR A 182 -5.08 8.71 -17.15
C TYR A 182 -5.36 8.27 -18.60
N HIS A 183 -5.32 9.21 -19.55
CA HIS A 183 -5.51 8.91 -20.97
C HIS A 183 -4.42 8.02 -21.55
N ALA A 184 -3.17 8.21 -21.14
CA ALA A 184 -2.04 7.47 -21.68
C ALA A 184 -2.10 5.97 -21.39
N GLY A 185 -2.68 5.57 -20.25
CA GLY A 185 -2.84 4.14 -19.91
C GLY A 185 -4.14 3.51 -20.42
N ARG A 186 -5.04 4.29 -21.03
CA ARG A 186 -6.32 3.78 -21.49
C ARG A 186 -6.15 2.69 -22.55
N GLY A 187 -6.69 1.50 -22.28
CA GLY A 187 -6.60 0.35 -23.18
C GLY A 187 -5.23 -0.32 -23.24
N ILE A 188 -4.33 0.01 -22.31
CA ILE A 188 -3.11 -0.76 -22.03
C ILE A 188 -3.48 -1.91 -21.09
N ASP A 189 -2.88 -3.08 -21.31
CA ASP A 189 -2.93 -4.19 -20.35
C ASP A 189 -1.99 -3.88 -19.17
N LEU A 190 -2.55 -3.66 -17.98
CA LEU A 190 -1.79 -3.29 -16.77
C LEU A 190 -1.51 -4.51 -15.87
N SER A 191 -1.99 -5.70 -16.21
CA SER A 191 -1.90 -6.91 -15.37
C SER A 191 -0.47 -7.39 -15.07
N GLY A 192 0.52 -6.92 -15.83
CA GLY A 192 1.94 -7.21 -15.61
C GLY A 192 2.71 -6.14 -14.83
N LEU A 193 2.03 -5.10 -14.34
CA LEU A 193 2.65 -3.99 -13.61
C LEU A 193 2.47 -4.12 -12.10
N SER A 194 3.30 -3.42 -11.34
CA SER A 194 3.03 -3.17 -9.92
C SER A 194 1.80 -2.27 -9.76
N LEU A 195 1.10 -2.34 -8.63
CA LEU A 195 -0.05 -1.45 -8.36
C LEU A 195 0.32 0.04 -8.49
N ASP A 196 1.51 0.44 -8.01
CA ASP A 196 2.02 1.81 -8.13
C ASP A 196 2.20 2.25 -9.60
N ASP A 197 2.61 1.33 -10.48
CA ASP A 197 2.84 1.63 -11.89
C ASP A 197 1.55 1.55 -12.73
N ALA A 198 0.65 0.62 -12.39
CA ALA A 198 -0.71 0.58 -12.93
C ALA A 198 -1.48 1.86 -12.55
N HIS A 199 -1.36 2.32 -11.29
CA HIS A 199 -1.98 3.54 -10.81
C HIS A 199 -1.57 4.78 -11.61
N LYS A 200 -0.26 4.98 -11.85
CA LYS A 200 0.25 6.09 -12.69
C LYS A 200 -0.26 6.04 -14.14
N LEU A 201 -0.74 4.88 -14.58
CA LEU A 201 -1.37 4.67 -15.88
C LEU A 201 -2.90 4.72 -15.82
N GLY A 202 -3.46 5.16 -14.69
CA GLY A 202 -4.88 5.44 -14.55
C GLY A 202 -5.72 4.30 -13.98
N ASP A 203 -5.12 3.27 -13.39
CA ASP A 203 -5.82 2.29 -12.55
C ASP A 203 -6.15 2.92 -11.18
N LEU A 204 -7.39 3.37 -11.02
CA LEU A 204 -7.88 4.11 -9.85
C LEU A 204 -8.70 3.24 -8.90
N ASP A 205 -8.87 1.95 -9.14
CA ASP A 205 -9.39 1.02 -8.12
C ASP A 205 -8.57 -0.23 -7.85
N GLY A 206 -7.42 -0.34 -8.49
CA GLY A 206 -6.40 -1.35 -8.23
C GLY A 206 -6.81 -2.72 -8.76
N ASP A 207 -7.66 -2.78 -9.79
CA ASP A 207 -8.05 -4.04 -10.44
C ASP A 207 -7.15 -4.43 -11.62
N LEU A 208 -6.10 -3.63 -11.85
CA LEU A 208 -5.08 -3.82 -12.88
C LEU A 208 -5.62 -3.69 -14.32
N ASP A 209 -6.66 -2.88 -14.51
CA ASP A 209 -6.99 -2.31 -15.80
C ASP A 209 -7.25 -0.79 -15.73
N ASN A 210 -7.49 -0.17 -16.88
CA ASN A 210 -7.91 1.23 -16.96
C ASN A 210 -9.15 1.28 -17.84
N ASP A 211 -10.30 1.27 -17.18
CA ASP A 211 -11.61 1.13 -17.81
C ASP A 211 -12.57 2.29 -17.49
N LEU A 212 -13.87 2.02 -17.62
CA LEU A 212 -14.91 3.00 -17.34
C LEU A 212 -15.03 3.31 -15.84
N GLN A 213 -14.74 2.35 -14.95
CA GLN A 213 -14.77 2.54 -13.50
C GLN A 213 -13.71 3.57 -13.09
N ASP A 214 -12.50 3.46 -13.62
CA ASP A 214 -11.44 4.44 -13.38
C ASP A 214 -11.80 5.82 -13.93
N PHE A 215 -12.36 5.87 -15.14
CA PHE A 215 -12.85 7.13 -15.69
C PHE A 215 -13.85 7.81 -14.75
N LEU A 216 -14.81 7.03 -14.24
CA LEU A 216 -15.85 7.54 -13.35
C LEU A 216 -15.28 8.01 -12.00
N ARG A 217 -14.25 7.33 -11.49
CA ARG A 217 -13.49 7.74 -10.29
C ARG A 217 -12.74 9.03 -10.53
N PHE A 218 -11.91 9.09 -11.57
CA PHE A 218 -11.17 10.29 -11.95
C PHE A 218 -12.11 11.49 -12.10
N LYS A 219 -13.19 11.32 -12.88
CA LYS A 219 -14.19 12.36 -13.09
C LYS A 219 -14.84 12.81 -11.79
N ARG A 220 -15.24 11.87 -10.92
CA ARG A 220 -15.85 12.19 -9.63
C ARG A 220 -14.91 13.04 -8.78
N HIS A 221 -13.65 12.64 -8.62
CA HIS A 221 -12.67 13.39 -7.85
C HIS A 221 -12.33 14.75 -8.48
N PHE A 222 -12.14 14.80 -9.80
CA PHE A 222 -11.86 16.05 -10.50
C PHE A 222 -13.01 17.05 -10.37
N VAL A 223 -14.24 16.58 -10.57
CA VAL A 223 -15.44 17.42 -10.43
C VAL A 223 -15.62 17.88 -8.97
N ALA A 224 -15.35 17.03 -7.99
CA ALA A 224 -15.41 17.41 -6.59
C ALA A 224 -14.36 18.49 -6.24
N ALA A 225 -13.14 18.38 -6.78
CA ALA A 225 -12.05 19.31 -6.50
C ALA A 225 -12.10 20.62 -7.31
N ARG A 226 -12.51 20.56 -8.59
CA ARG A 226 -12.39 21.66 -9.57
C ARG A 226 -13.73 22.11 -10.16
N GLY A 227 -14.80 21.36 -9.93
CA GLY A 227 -16.13 21.62 -10.46
C GLY A 227 -16.35 21.05 -11.88
N ALA A 228 -17.63 20.82 -12.21
CA ALA A 228 -18.03 20.20 -13.48
C ALA A 228 -17.65 21.05 -14.71
N ALA A 229 -17.62 22.38 -14.58
CA ALA A 229 -17.23 23.27 -15.67
C ALA A 229 -15.74 23.12 -16.03
N ALA A 230 -14.87 22.92 -15.04
CA ALA A 230 -13.45 22.68 -15.28
C ALA A 230 -13.24 21.33 -15.98
N PHE A 231 -13.97 20.29 -15.56
CA PHE A 231 -13.91 18.98 -16.20
C PHE A 231 -14.42 19.01 -17.66
N ALA A 232 -15.48 19.77 -17.95
CA ALA A 232 -15.96 19.94 -19.32
C ALA A 232 -14.93 20.63 -20.24
N GLN A 233 -14.08 21.51 -19.69
CA GLN A 233 -12.97 22.10 -20.43
C GLN A 233 -11.83 21.10 -20.64
N LEU A 234 -11.60 20.23 -19.66
CA LEU A 234 -10.60 19.16 -19.69
C LEU A 234 -10.86 18.15 -20.82
N GLU A 235 -12.11 17.68 -20.96
CA GLU A 235 -12.53 16.79 -22.06
C GLU A 235 -12.39 17.44 -23.45
N GLN A 236 -12.33 18.77 -23.52
CA GLN A 236 -12.13 19.50 -24.77
C GLN A 236 -10.66 19.72 -25.13
N VAL A 237 -9.71 19.44 -24.21
CA VAL A 237 -8.27 19.57 -24.48
C VAL A 237 -7.86 18.46 -25.46
N PRO A 238 -7.44 18.80 -26.70
CA PRO A 238 -6.91 17.80 -27.62
C PRO A 238 -5.62 17.21 -27.05
N GLU A 239 -5.46 15.88 -27.18
CA GLU A 239 -4.26 15.12 -26.80
C GLU A 239 -2.96 15.92 -27.10
N PRO A 240 -1.96 15.98 -26.20
CA PRO A 240 -0.79 16.85 -26.35
C PRO A 240 0.07 16.58 -27.60
N LEU A 241 -0.10 15.43 -28.27
CA LEU A 241 0.47 15.18 -29.60
C LEU A 241 -0.14 16.08 -30.70
N SER A 242 -1.33 16.63 -30.49
CA SER A 242 -2.02 17.54 -31.42
C SER A 242 -1.40 18.94 -31.44
N LEU A 243 -0.85 19.39 -30.30
CA LEU A 243 -0.33 20.75 -30.13
C LEU A 243 1.14 20.87 -30.55
N LEU A 244 1.93 19.79 -30.44
CA LEU A 244 3.35 19.80 -30.83
C LEU A 244 3.59 19.83 -32.35
N LEU A 245 2.57 19.50 -33.17
CA LEU A 245 2.68 19.61 -34.64
C LEU A 245 2.29 21.00 -35.18
N ALA A 246 1.73 21.90 -34.36
CA ALA A 246 1.19 23.17 -34.84
C ALA A 246 2.14 24.38 -34.73
N VAL A 247 3.33 24.25 -34.13
CA VAL A 247 4.27 25.39 -33.92
C VAL A 247 5.61 25.23 -34.66
N GLY A 248 5.76 24.19 -35.48
CA GLY A 248 7.04 23.85 -36.13
C GLY A 248 7.30 24.46 -37.52
N ALA A 249 7.10 25.76 -37.76
CA ALA A 249 7.72 26.43 -38.92
C ALA A 249 7.66 27.97 -38.84
N MET A 250 8.75 28.62 -38.39
CA MET A 250 9.40 29.74 -39.12
C MET A 250 10.61 30.37 -38.36
N VAL A 251 11.82 29.99 -38.83
CA VAL A 251 13.07 30.79 -39.03
C VAL A 251 13.87 31.33 -37.79
N PRO A 252 15.13 31.81 -37.93
CA PRO A 252 16.39 31.06 -37.79
C PRO A 252 17.31 31.49 -36.62
N ALA A 253 18.42 30.76 -36.51
CA ALA A 253 19.56 30.85 -35.59
C ALA A 253 20.07 32.25 -35.17
N ALA A 254 20.34 32.40 -33.86
CA ALA A 254 21.39 33.27 -33.33
C ALA A 254 21.98 32.71 -32.02
N ARG A 255 23.29 32.95 -31.84
CA ARG A 255 24.22 32.30 -30.90
C ARG A 255 24.14 32.76 -29.43
N ARG A 256 24.51 31.80 -28.56
CA ARG A 256 25.30 31.89 -27.29
C ARG A 256 24.83 32.84 -26.17
N ARG A 257 24.65 32.28 -24.96
CA ARG A 257 25.63 32.38 -23.86
C ARG A 257 25.22 31.52 -22.65
N HIS A 258 26.22 30.88 -22.05
CA HIS A 258 26.17 30.19 -20.76
C HIS A 258 26.02 31.17 -19.59
N GLY A 259 25.25 30.76 -18.57
CA GLY A 259 25.28 31.28 -17.20
C GLY A 259 24.21 30.55 -16.35
N THR A 260 24.57 29.47 -15.65
CA THR A 260 24.92 29.36 -14.21
C THR A 260 23.72 29.18 -13.27
N LEU A 261 23.61 27.96 -12.73
CA LEU A 261 23.18 27.49 -11.40
C LEU A 261 21.92 28.08 -10.72
N VAL A 262 20.95 27.21 -10.40
CA VAL A 262 20.20 27.26 -9.13
C VAL A 262 19.86 25.83 -8.63
N SER A 263 20.40 25.52 -7.45
CA SER A 263 19.87 24.77 -6.29
C SER A 263 18.73 23.75 -6.49
N SER A 264 19.01 22.49 -6.18
CA SER A 264 18.03 21.44 -5.87
C SER A 264 18.02 21.14 -4.36
N SER A 265 16.87 21.28 -3.71
CA SER A 265 16.55 20.63 -2.42
C SER A 265 15.40 19.65 -2.67
N PRO A 266 15.50 18.37 -2.25
CA PRO A 266 14.40 17.42 -2.39
C PRO A 266 13.55 17.42 -1.12
N THR A 267 12.24 17.66 -1.27
CA THR A 267 11.24 17.33 -0.25
C THR A 267 10.85 15.86 -0.44
N SER A 268 11.11 15.04 0.58
CA SER A 268 10.77 13.62 0.60
C SER A 268 9.25 13.42 0.65
N ARG A 269 8.68 12.72 -0.33
CA ARG A 269 7.33 12.14 -0.23
C ARG A 269 7.42 10.81 0.51
N ARG A 270 6.62 10.65 1.58
CA ARG A 270 6.40 9.36 2.26
C ARG A 270 5.55 8.49 1.35
N ARG A 271 6.02 7.29 1.05
CA ARG A 271 5.24 6.23 0.38
C ARG A 271 4.32 5.57 1.42
N PHE A 272 3.04 5.44 1.09
CA PHE A 272 2.17 4.46 1.73
C PHE A 272 2.56 3.08 1.19
N SER A 273 3.00 2.16 2.05
CA SER A 273 3.23 0.77 1.68
C SER A 273 1.99 -0.01 2.09
N GLN A 274 1.10 -0.33 1.14
CA GLN A 274 -0.07 -1.15 1.42
C GLN A 274 0.36 -2.63 1.49
N TYR A 275 0.17 -3.26 2.65
CA TYR A 275 0.41 -4.69 2.86
C TYR A 275 -0.93 -5.42 2.91
N ASN A 276 -1.16 -6.31 1.94
CA ASN A 276 -2.30 -7.23 1.97
C ASN A 276 -1.93 -8.42 2.88
N ALA A 277 -2.47 -8.44 4.10
CA ALA A 277 -2.32 -9.56 5.03
C ALA A 277 -3.16 -10.75 4.58
N ILE A 278 -2.51 -11.83 4.14
CA ILE A 278 -3.12 -13.16 3.99
C ILE A 278 -2.81 -13.94 5.26
N SER A 279 -3.79 -14.13 6.14
CA SER A 279 -3.68 -15.10 7.24
C SER A 279 -3.88 -16.52 6.69
N LEU A 280 -2.92 -17.40 6.96
CA LEU A 280 -3.01 -18.86 6.77
C LEU A 280 -3.17 -19.58 8.12
#